data_AF-A0A5M6IGA4-F1
#
_entry.id   AF-A0A5M6IGA4-F1
#
_cell.length_a   1.000
_cell.length_b   1.000
_cell.length_c   1.000
_cell.angle_alpha   90.00
_cell.angle_beta   90.00
_cell.angle_gamma   90.00
#
_symmetry.space_group_name_H-M   'P 1'
#
loop_
_entity.id
_entity.type
_entity.pdbx_description
1 polymer ?
#
loop_
_entity_poly.entity_id
_entity_poly.type
_entity_poly.pdbx_seq_one_letter_code
_entity_poly.pdbx_strand_id
1 'polypeptide(L)'
;MALGHDGYVNDLPYTSNAFVGLSPVNLRLPALVAGVDVAPFERGGVMWELGCGYGNGLISAAAAYPECQFVGVDFNPAHIAGGRRRIATLGLTNIELLEADFAELAARPGSLPPCDLAVIHGVYSWVGAPVRAALQDLLRQGVRSGGLVFLSYNVLPGSQDMAVFQRALLEASRLSVGRSDVRLEAAKDRIKALRAAGAGQLVRDGLMKELFEKIESAPTAYLVHEYMNESWDALYHSQVAADMAAARLDYAGSAVPHENFPNAMLTPAQLEALEDIALPAVRETLRDMFLQRILRRDLYMRGLTRMSGAGREEVLRDQLFCAASRQDGNPVTLNWPAGEVEVPAPYLQAGQVLWRDGPTSLRALLDGPLAGSGSSAAEAVAILVSSGLAWPCLPPPSSEVSAVVQRAVFDLAERACRLGLGESGAVPAPRVGSELPVGGLEARVLDGLWQGVPNDTPALVEHVWAPFEAAGEWLVHKGERIEDGAQCRAVLTEMLDRLRPERIPLWRGLGMLPPEGTVPAGSGGTPRP
;
A
#
# COMPACT_ATOMS: atom_id res chain seq x y z
N MET A 1 -13.79 -24.65 -17.10
CA MET A 1 -12.80 -24.29 -16.07
C MET A 1 -12.05 -23.08 -16.59
N ALA A 2 -12.13 -21.94 -15.91
CA ALA A 2 -11.20 -20.84 -16.13
C ALA A 2 -10.23 -20.91 -14.94
N LEU A 3 -9.26 -21.81 -15.04
CA LEU A 3 -8.05 -21.75 -14.22
C LEU A 3 -7.08 -20.90 -15.05
N GLY A 4 -6.41 -19.93 -14.44
CA GLY A 4 -5.25 -19.30 -15.07
C GLY A 4 -4.13 -20.33 -15.28
N HIS A 5 -3.10 -19.97 -16.05
CA HIS A 5 -1.89 -20.79 -16.11
C HIS A 5 -1.37 -21.05 -14.68
N ASP A 6 -1.09 -22.32 -14.36
CA ASP A 6 -0.51 -22.81 -13.10
C ASP A 6 -1.35 -22.72 -11.80
N GLY A 7 -2.68 -22.67 -11.92
CA GLY A 7 -3.59 -22.95 -10.80
C GLY A 7 -4.01 -21.73 -9.96
N TYR A 8 -3.75 -20.52 -10.46
CA TYR A 8 -4.31 -19.28 -9.90
C TYR A 8 -5.76 -19.06 -10.37
N VAL A 9 -6.64 -18.61 -9.47
CA VAL A 9 -8.06 -18.38 -9.75
C VAL A 9 -8.27 -17.02 -10.43
N ASN A 10 -8.94 -16.99 -11.58
CA ASN A 10 -9.12 -15.77 -12.39
C ASN A 10 -10.58 -15.38 -12.65
N ASP A 11 -11.56 -16.03 -12.00
CA ASP A 11 -12.99 -15.85 -12.29
C ASP A 11 -13.67 -14.73 -11.48
N LEU A 12 -12.98 -14.12 -10.51
CA LEU A 12 -13.39 -12.92 -9.80
C LEU A 12 -12.26 -11.87 -9.86
N PRO A 13 -12.53 -10.56 -9.98
CA PRO A 13 -11.49 -9.54 -9.87
C PRO A 13 -11.02 -9.36 -8.41
N TYR A 14 -9.71 -9.20 -8.19
CA TYR A 14 -9.12 -8.91 -6.87
C TYR A 14 -9.26 -7.42 -6.51
N THR A 15 -9.08 -7.07 -5.23
CA THR A 15 -9.25 -5.70 -4.72
C THR A 15 -8.29 -4.71 -5.38
N SER A 16 -8.72 -3.46 -5.52
CA SER A 16 -8.03 -2.43 -6.31
C SER A 16 -7.23 -1.43 -5.47
N ASN A 17 -6.78 -1.77 -4.26
CA ASN A 17 -6.15 -0.79 -3.37
C ASN A 17 -4.66 -0.62 -3.67
N ALA A 18 -4.17 0.62 -3.64
CA ALA A 18 -2.74 0.91 -3.62
C ALA A 18 -2.20 0.87 -2.17
N PHE A 19 -0.93 0.51 -2.03
CA PHE A 19 -0.23 0.50 -0.76
C PHE A 19 0.85 1.59 -0.76
N VAL A 20 0.69 2.61 0.08
CA VAL A 20 1.64 3.75 0.18
C VAL A 20 3.07 3.27 0.40
N GLY A 21 3.24 2.21 1.20
CA GLY A 21 4.53 1.60 1.51
C GLY A 21 5.29 1.03 0.30
N LEU A 22 4.65 0.84 -0.85
CA LEU A 22 5.28 0.33 -2.08
C LEU A 22 5.80 1.43 -3.02
N SER A 23 5.53 2.70 -2.71
CA SER A 23 6.04 3.81 -3.51
C SER A 23 7.57 3.95 -3.39
N PRO A 24 8.27 4.50 -4.40
CA PRO A 24 9.72 4.63 -4.36
C PRO A 24 10.25 5.39 -3.13
N VAL A 25 9.62 6.51 -2.74
CA VAL A 25 10.01 7.29 -1.55
C VAL A 25 9.82 6.48 -0.26
N ASN A 26 8.79 5.64 -0.17
CA ASN A 26 8.54 4.82 1.01
C ASN A 26 9.46 3.61 1.10
N LEU A 27 9.82 2.97 -0.02
CA LEU A 27 10.72 1.80 -0.03
C LEU A 27 12.18 2.14 0.25
N ARG A 28 12.60 3.37 -0.09
CA ARG A 28 13.97 3.85 0.21
C ARG A 28 14.24 3.93 1.72
N LEU A 29 13.25 4.39 2.48
CA LEU A 29 13.39 4.66 3.91
C LEU A 29 13.81 3.44 4.75
N PRO A 30 13.12 2.29 4.70
CA PRO A 30 13.52 1.10 5.44
C PRO A 30 14.90 0.57 5.04
N ALA A 31 15.33 0.72 3.77
CA ALA A 31 16.70 0.38 3.36
C ALA A 31 17.74 1.26 4.07
N LEU A 32 17.50 2.59 4.14
CA LEU A 32 18.37 3.50 4.89
C LEU A 32 18.41 3.15 6.38
N VAL A 33 17.26 2.84 6.99
CA VAL A 33 17.18 2.40 8.39
C VAL A 33 18.02 1.14 8.62
N ALA A 34 17.95 0.18 7.68
CA ALA A 34 18.78 -1.03 7.66
C ALA A 34 20.28 -0.76 7.37
N GLY A 35 20.69 0.50 7.17
CA GLY A 35 22.07 0.90 6.90
C GLY A 35 22.55 0.55 5.50
N VAL A 36 21.63 0.43 4.55
CA VAL A 36 21.93 0.18 3.13
C VAL A 36 22.04 1.50 2.39
N ASP A 37 23.10 1.64 1.61
CA ASP A 37 23.34 2.82 0.79
C ASP A 37 22.48 2.73 -0.48
N VAL A 38 21.34 3.40 -0.45
CA VAL A 38 20.38 3.42 -1.56
C VAL A 38 20.16 4.84 -2.07
N ALA A 39 20.42 5.02 -3.36
CA ALA A 39 20.19 6.28 -4.04
C ALA A 39 18.69 6.65 -4.01
N PRO A 40 18.36 7.96 -3.95
CA PRO A 40 17.00 8.41 -4.21
C PRO A 40 16.51 7.94 -5.59
N PHE A 41 15.21 7.69 -5.73
CA PHE A 41 14.60 7.41 -7.02
C PHE A 41 14.40 8.72 -7.78
N GLU A 42 15.24 8.97 -8.78
CA GLU A 42 15.37 10.25 -9.48
C GLU A 42 15.14 10.12 -11.00
N ARG A 43 15.21 11.25 -11.71
CA ARG A 43 15.08 11.36 -13.17
C ARG A 43 15.78 10.22 -13.90
N GLY A 44 15.04 9.56 -14.79
CA GLY A 44 15.52 8.42 -15.58
C GLY A 44 15.44 7.07 -14.86
N GLY A 45 15.01 7.07 -13.59
CA GLY A 45 14.74 5.84 -12.84
C GLY A 45 13.66 5.00 -13.51
N VAL A 46 13.80 3.68 -13.41
CA VAL A 46 12.86 2.71 -13.96
C VAL A 46 12.36 1.81 -12.83
N MET A 47 11.03 1.73 -12.67
CA MET A 47 10.37 0.89 -11.67
C MET A 47 9.56 -0.22 -12.35
N TRP A 48 9.69 -1.44 -11.84
CA TRP A 48 8.83 -2.56 -12.19
C TRP A 48 7.86 -2.89 -11.05
N GLU A 49 6.63 -3.24 -11.39
CA GLU A 49 5.71 -3.95 -10.50
C GLU A 49 5.27 -5.25 -11.17
N LEU A 50 5.75 -6.39 -10.65
CA LEU A 50 5.47 -7.71 -11.18
C LEU A 50 4.30 -8.32 -10.40
N GLY A 51 3.18 -8.51 -11.10
CA GLY A 51 1.86 -8.81 -10.52
C GLY A 51 1.13 -7.55 -10.13
N CYS A 52 1.10 -6.55 -11.02
CA CYS A 52 0.61 -5.22 -10.70
C CYS A 52 -0.92 -5.13 -10.52
N GLY A 53 -1.68 -6.17 -10.87
CA GLY A 53 -3.13 -6.10 -10.93
C GLY A 53 -3.57 -4.93 -11.81
N TYR A 54 -4.46 -4.07 -11.29
CA TYR A 54 -4.89 -2.83 -11.97
C TYR A 54 -3.78 -1.77 -12.11
N GLY A 55 -2.62 -1.95 -11.46
CA GLY A 55 -1.49 -1.04 -11.50
C GLY A 55 -1.70 0.25 -10.70
N ASN A 56 -2.66 0.31 -9.78
CA ASN A 56 -3.05 1.56 -9.11
C ASN A 56 -1.91 2.24 -8.34
N GLY A 57 -1.11 1.46 -7.60
CA GLY A 57 0.10 1.96 -6.94
C GLY A 57 1.11 2.50 -7.96
N LEU A 58 1.39 1.73 -9.01
CA LEU A 58 2.29 2.10 -10.09
C LEU A 58 1.86 3.37 -10.85
N ILE A 59 0.58 3.48 -11.19
CA ILE A 59 -0.03 4.63 -11.88
C ILE A 59 0.14 5.90 -11.04
N SER A 60 -0.09 5.80 -9.74
CA SER A 60 0.06 6.94 -8.83
C SER A 60 1.52 7.29 -8.58
N ALA A 61 2.42 6.31 -8.57
CA ALA A 61 3.86 6.59 -8.60
C ALA A 61 4.26 7.28 -9.91
N ALA A 62 3.79 6.82 -11.06
CA ALA A 62 4.05 7.45 -12.35
C ALA A 62 3.58 8.91 -12.41
N ALA A 63 2.45 9.23 -11.78
CA ALA A 63 1.99 10.60 -11.61
C ALA A 63 2.92 11.45 -10.73
N ALA A 64 3.52 10.89 -9.68
CA ALA A 64 4.41 11.60 -8.77
C ALA A 64 5.84 11.80 -9.31
N TYR A 65 6.27 10.95 -10.24
CA TYR A 65 7.61 10.95 -10.81
C TYR A 65 7.55 11.04 -12.36
N PRO A 66 7.18 12.21 -12.92
CA PRO A 66 6.94 12.37 -14.37
C PRO A 66 8.18 12.09 -15.23
N GLU A 67 9.37 12.18 -14.65
CA GLU A 67 10.64 11.99 -15.34
C GLU A 67 11.24 10.58 -15.17
N CYS A 68 10.48 9.65 -14.58
CA CYS A 68 10.83 8.24 -14.41
C CYS A 68 9.92 7.35 -15.25
N GLN A 69 10.34 6.12 -15.52
CA GLN A 69 9.56 5.14 -16.28
C GLN A 69 9.02 4.04 -15.37
N PHE A 70 7.81 3.58 -15.66
CA PHE A 70 7.12 2.58 -14.86
C PHE A 70 6.59 1.46 -15.74
N VAL A 71 6.84 0.21 -15.35
CA VAL A 71 6.37 -0.97 -16.08
C VAL A 71 5.65 -1.92 -15.14
N GLY A 72 4.35 -2.13 -15.40
CA GLY A 72 3.53 -3.08 -14.67
C GLY A 72 3.31 -4.34 -15.51
N VAL A 73 3.42 -5.50 -14.90
CA VAL A 73 3.15 -6.79 -15.56
C VAL A 73 2.09 -7.53 -14.78
N ASP A 74 1.03 -7.97 -15.46
CA ASP A 74 0.01 -8.85 -14.89
C ASP A 74 -0.55 -9.76 -15.98
N PHE A 75 -0.93 -10.99 -15.64
CA PHE A 75 -1.47 -11.93 -16.63
C PHE A 75 -2.97 -11.71 -16.89
N ASN A 76 -3.68 -10.93 -16.04
CA ASN A 76 -5.12 -10.76 -16.12
C ASN A 76 -5.51 -9.62 -17.10
N PRO A 77 -6.16 -9.93 -18.24
CA PRO A 77 -6.52 -8.93 -19.25
C PRO A 77 -7.50 -7.87 -18.72
N ALA A 78 -8.40 -8.22 -17.79
CA ALA A 78 -9.35 -7.28 -17.22
C ALA A 78 -8.66 -6.22 -16.35
N HIS A 79 -7.66 -6.64 -15.58
CA HIS A 79 -6.82 -5.75 -14.78
C HIS A 79 -6.06 -4.77 -15.68
N ILE A 80 -5.37 -5.29 -16.69
CA ILE A 80 -4.58 -4.47 -17.63
C ILE A 80 -5.47 -3.50 -18.41
N ALA A 81 -6.63 -3.95 -18.90
CA ALA A 81 -7.58 -3.07 -19.57
C ALA A 81 -8.11 -1.96 -18.65
N GLY A 82 -8.38 -2.28 -17.37
CA GLY A 82 -8.78 -1.31 -16.36
C GLY A 82 -7.70 -0.26 -16.07
N GLY A 83 -6.47 -0.71 -15.83
CA GLY A 83 -5.32 0.17 -15.59
C GLY A 83 -5.02 1.07 -16.78
N ARG A 84 -5.06 0.54 -18.02
CA ARG A 84 -4.87 1.34 -19.25
C ARG A 84 -5.93 2.44 -19.42
N ARG A 85 -7.20 2.17 -19.07
CA ARG A 85 -8.24 3.21 -19.05
C ARG A 85 -7.89 4.31 -18.04
N ARG A 86 -7.45 3.94 -16.84
CA ARG A 86 -7.05 4.90 -15.81
C ARG A 86 -5.84 5.74 -16.25
N ILE A 87 -4.83 5.12 -16.86
CA ILE A 87 -3.67 5.81 -17.45
C ILE A 87 -4.12 6.86 -18.48
N ALA A 88 -5.05 6.49 -19.37
CA ALA A 88 -5.59 7.39 -20.37
C ALA A 88 -6.37 8.56 -19.74
N THR A 89 -7.24 8.29 -18.76
CA THR A 89 -7.98 9.35 -18.02
C THR A 89 -7.01 10.33 -17.35
N LEU A 90 -5.92 9.84 -16.79
CA LEU A 90 -4.91 10.66 -16.13
C LEU A 90 -3.93 11.32 -17.10
N GLY A 91 -3.93 10.95 -18.38
CA GLY A 91 -3.03 11.49 -19.40
C GLY A 91 -1.56 11.17 -19.15
N LEU A 92 -1.26 10.02 -18.52
CA LEU A 92 0.12 9.61 -18.21
C LEU A 92 0.77 8.99 -19.45
N THR A 93 2.06 9.28 -19.65
CA THR A 93 2.85 8.80 -20.80
C THR A 93 4.12 8.06 -20.41
N ASN A 94 4.44 8.06 -19.11
CA ASN A 94 5.66 7.48 -18.54
C ASN A 94 5.43 6.11 -17.88
N ILE A 95 4.32 5.45 -18.21
CA ILE A 95 3.93 4.14 -17.66
C ILE A 95 3.41 3.22 -18.76
N GLU A 96 3.80 1.95 -18.68
CA GLU A 96 3.31 0.87 -19.52
C GLU A 96 2.79 -0.29 -18.67
N LEU A 97 1.60 -0.81 -19.00
CA LEU A 97 1.06 -2.03 -18.40
C LEU A 97 1.02 -3.14 -19.44
N LEU A 98 1.67 -4.26 -19.14
CA LEU A 98 1.84 -5.41 -20.01
C LEU A 98 0.95 -6.56 -19.53
N GLU A 99 0.12 -7.07 -20.44
CA GLU A 99 -0.54 -8.36 -20.28
C GLU A 99 0.44 -9.46 -20.70
N ALA A 100 1.05 -10.13 -19.72
CA ALA A 100 2.06 -11.16 -20.00
C ALA A 100 2.24 -12.15 -18.85
N ASP A 101 2.68 -13.35 -19.20
CA ASP A 101 3.17 -14.35 -18.25
C ASP A 101 4.66 -14.13 -17.96
N PHE A 102 5.08 -14.32 -16.71
CA PHE A 102 6.49 -14.11 -16.33
C PHE A 102 7.45 -15.07 -17.03
N ALA A 103 7.05 -16.32 -17.28
CA ALA A 103 7.88 -17.30 -17.98
C ALA A 103 8.12 -16.88 -19.44
N GLU A 104 7.12 -16.31 -20.11
CA GLU A 104 7.26 -15.79 -21.47
C GLU A 104 8.24 -14.61 -21.53
N LEU A 105 8.13 -13.69 -20.57
CA LEU A 105 9.05 -12.54 -20.47
C LEU A 105 10.48 -13.01 -20.13
N ALA A 106 10.64 -13.94 -19.19
CA ALA A 106 11.93 -14.46 -18.75
C ALA A 106 12.67 -15.21 -19.87
N ALA A 107 11.92 -15.89 -20.75
CA ALA A 107 12.45 -16.60 -21.90
C ALA A 107 12.96 -15.67 -23.03
N ARG A 108 12.65 -14.36 -22.96
CA ARG A 108 13.03 -13.36 -23.96
C ARG A 108 13.85 -12.25 -23.30
N PRO A 109 15.19 -12.38 -23.21
CA PRO A 109 16.04 -11.34 -22.64
C PRO A 109 15.82 -9.98 -23.30
N GLY A 110 15.72 -8.91 -22.50
CA GLY A 110 15.44 -7.55 -22.97
C GLY A 110 13.95 -7.26 -23.23
N SER A 111 13.06 -8.16 -22.81
CA SER A 111 11.60 -7.98 -22.82
C SER A 111 11.11 -6.82 -21.93
N LEU A 112 11.90 -6.44 -20.93
CA LEU A 112 11.64 -5.30 -20.06
C LEU A 112 12.89 -4.38 -20.02
N PRO A 113 12.71 -3.05 -19.93
CA PRO A 113 13.83 -2.13 -19.74
C PRO A 113 14.47 -2.36 -18.37
N PRO A 114 15.82 -2.33 -18.22
CA PRO A 114 16.45 -2.54 -16.93
C PRO A 114 15.91 -1.60 -15.85
N CYS A 115 15.74 -2.10 -14.62
CA CYS A 115 15.09 -1.37 -13.53
C CYS A 115 16.02 -1.05 -12.36
N ASP A 116 15.69 0.02 -11.63
CA ASP A 116 16.35 0.45 -10.40
C ASP A 116 15.54 0.06 -9.17
N LEU A 117 14.24 -0.16 -9.34
CA LEU A 117 13.33 -0.62 -8.31
C LEU A 117 12.40 -1.69 -8.87
N ALA A 118 12.32 -2.84 -8.23
CA ALA A 118 11.31 -3.86 -8.55
C ALA A 118 10.44 -4.15 -7.32
N VAL A 119 9.13 -4.25 -7.53
CA VAL A 119 8.16 -4.59 -6.50
C VAL A 119 7.46 -5.88 -6.88
N ILE A 120 7.47 -6.84 -5.95
CA ILE A 120 6.74 -8.10 -6.04
C ILE A 120 5.91 -8.24 -4.76
N HIS A 121 4.65 -7.80 -4.83
CA HIS A 121 3.73 -7.81 -3.69
C HIS A 121 2.55 -8.75 -3.94
N GLY A 122 2.29 -9.68 -3.02
CA GLY A 122 1.15 -10.60 -3.15
C GLY A 122 1.29 -11.63 -4.28
N VAL A 123 2.51 -11.96 -4.72
CA VAL A 123 2.75 -12.92 -5.81
C VAL A 123 3.52 -14.15 -5.35
N TYR A 124 4.66 -13.99 -4.66
CA TYR A 124 5.64 -15.06 -4.50
C TYR A 124 5.12 -16.32 -3.79
N SER A 125 4.23 -16.16 -2.79
CA SER A 125 3.55 -17.26 -2.10
C SER A 125 2.36 -17.87 -2.86
N TRP A 126 1.91 -17.21 -3.93
CA TRP A 126 0.68 -17.54 -4.67
C TRP A 126 0.94 -18.20 -6.02
N VAL A 127 2.20 -18.50 -6.32
CA VAL A 127 2.62 -19.05 -7.59
C VAL A 127 3.55 -20.23 -7.37
N GLY A 128 3.51 -21.19 -8.30
CA GLY A 128 4.31 -22.41 -8.24
C GLY A 128 5.82 -22.16 -8.49
N ALA A 129 6.63 -23.21 -8.27
CA ALA A 129 8.08 -23.15 -8.48
C ALA A 129 8.50 -22.68 -9.90
N PRO A 130 7.84 -23.06 -11.01
CA PRO A 130 8.20 -22.57 -12.34
C PRO A 130 8.08 -21.05 -12.48
N VAL A 131 6.98 -20.48 -11.97
CA VAL A 131 6.73 -19.03 -12.01
C VAL A 131 7.71 -18.28 -11.09
N ARG A 132 8.03 -18.83 -9.90
CA ARG A 132 9.07 -18.26 -9.03
C ARG A 132 10.44 -18.26 -9.71
N ALA A 133 10.80 -19.33 -10.44
CA ALA A 133 12.04 -19.39 -11.20
C ALA A 133 12.07 -18.33 -12.32
N ALA A 134 10.95 -18.14 -13.04
CA ALA A 134 10.84 -17.09 -14.05
C ALA A 134 10.99 -15.68 -13.44
N LEU A 135 10.40 -15.40 -12.28
CA LEU A 135 10.60 -14.15 -11.54
C LEU A 135 12.07 -13.95 -11.16
N GLN A 136 12.75 -14.99 -10.66
CA GLN A 136 14.18 -14.92 -10.35
C GLN A 136 15.02 -14.59 -11.59
N ASP A 137 14.69 -15.17 -12.75
CA ASP A 137 15.39 -14.91 -14.00
C ASP A 137 15.14 -13.49 -14.53
N LEU A 138 13.91 -12.97 -14.44
CA LEU A 138 13.62 -11.57 -14.76
C LEU A 138 14.43 -10.61 -13.88
N LEU A 139 14.44 -10.85 -12.57
CA LEU A 139 15.22 -10.02 -11.64
C LEU A 139 16.72 -10.09 -11.93
N ARG A 140 17.24 -11.30 -12.19
CA ARG A 140 18.65 -11.55 -12.55
C ARG A 140 19.07 -10.76 -13.80
N GLN A 141 18.21 -10.73 -14.82
CA GLN A 141 18.50 -10.11 -16.11
C GLN A 141 18.29 -8.59 -16.10
N GLY A 142 17.31 -8.10 -15.33
CA GLY A 142 16.82 -6.73 -15.47
C GLY A 142 17.17 -5.74 -14.36
N VAL A 143 17.37 -6.19 -13.12
CA VAL A 143 17.69 -5.26 -12.02
C VAL A 143 19.12 -4.72 -12.24
N ARG A 144 19.30 -3.40 -12.23
CA ARG A 144 20.61 -2.75 -12.37
C ARG A 144 21.46 -2.93 -11.10
N SER A 145 22.78 -2.76 -11.22
CA SER A 145 23.64 -2.62 -10.04
C SER A 145 23.18 -1.44 -9.19
N GLY A 146 23.08 -1.62 -7.88
CA GLY A 146 22.46 -0.64 -6.99
C GLY A 146 20.94 -0.71 -6.92
N GLY A 147 20.29 -1.50 -7.78
CA GLY A 147 18.84 -1.62 -7.82
C GLY A 147 18.28 -2.36 -6.60
N LEU A 148 17.13 -1.88 -6.12
CA LEU A 148 16.41 -2.39 -4.95
C LEU A 148 15.23 -3.27 -5.39
N VAL A 149 14.97 -4.34 -4.65
CA VAL A 149 13.83 -5.24 -4.87
C VAL A 149 13.05 -5.36 -3.57
N PHE A 150 11.76 -5.03 -3.61
CA PHE A 150 10.81 -5.35 -2.57
C PHE A 150 10.12 -6.68 -2.88
N LEU A 151 10.06 -7.56 -1.90
CA LEU A 151 9.40 -8.87 -2.00
C LEU A 151 8.58 -9.16 -0.75
N SER A 152 7.30 -9.46 -0.92
CA SER A 152 6.45 -9.94 0.18
C SER A 152 6.01 -11.39 -0.02
N TYR A 153 5.99 -12.17 1.05
CA TYR A 153 5.60 -13.58 1.04
C TYR A 153 5.10 -14.04 2.41
N ASN A 154 4.17 -14.99 2.41
CA ASN A 154 3.72 -15.67 3.63
C ASN A 154 4.87 -16.50 4.16
N VAL A 155 5.16 -16.37 5.47
CA VAL A 155 6.38 -16.90 6.07
C VAL A 155 6.10 -17.99 7.09
N LEU A 156 6.87 -19.08 7.04
CA LEU A 156 6.92 -20.10 8.07
C LEU A 156 7.93 -19.76 9.17
N PRO A 157 7.69 -20.19 10.43
CA PRO A 157 6.57 -21.05 10.86
C PRO A 157 5.24 -20.32 11.11
N GLY A 158 5.21 -18.99 11.23
CA GLY A 158 4.02 -18.27 11.68
C GLY A 158 2.77 -18.48 10.82
N SER A 159 2.92 -18.71 9.51
CA SER A 159 1.80 -19.01 8.60
C SER A 159 1.32 -20.46 8.60
N GLN A 160 1.80 -21.32 9.51
CA GLN A 160 1.46 -22.75 9.49
C GLN A 160 -0.05 -22.98 9.55
N ASP A 161 -0.77 -22.26 10.40
CA ASP A 161 -2.23 -22.42 10.52
C ASP A 161 -2.96 -21.93 9.27
N MET A 162 -2.44 -20.90 8.58
CA MET A 162 -2.94 -20.50 7.26
C MET A 162 -2.75 -21.60 6.21
N ALA A 163 -1.59 -22.28 6.21
CA ALA A 163 -1.31 -23.38 5.29
C ALA A 163 -2.28 -24.55 5.47
N VAL A 164 -2.53 -24.92 6.73
CA VAL A 164 -3.50 -25.96 7.08
C VAL A 164 -4.90 -25.56 6.67
N PHE A 165 -5.31 -24.33 7.00
CA PHE A 165 -6.62 -23.81 6.69
C PHE A 165 -6.88 -23.74 5.18
N GLN A 166 -5.95 -23.15 4.43
CA GLN A 166 -6.01 -23.02 2.98
C GLN A 166 -6.13 -24.39 2.30
N ARG A 167 -5.29 -25.36 2.71
CA ARG A 167 -5.35 -26.72 2.17
C ARG A 167 -6.70 -27.37 2.43
N ALA A 168 -7.22 -27.26 3.66
CA ALA A 168 -8.52 -27.84 4.01
C ALA A 168 -9.66 -27.23 3.18
N LEU A 169 -9.67 -25.90 3.02
CA LEU A 169 -10.67 -25.19 2.24
C LEU A 169 -10.59 -25.54 0.75
N LEU A 170 -9.38 -25.57 0.18
CA LEU A 170 -9.15 -25.92 -1.21
C LEU A 170 -9.66 -27.34 -1.53
N GLU A 171 -9.27 -28.34 -0.73
CA GLU A 171 -9.73 -29.72 -0.95
C GLU A 171 -11.25 -29.85 -0.77
N ALA A 172 -11.82 -29.16 0.23
CA ALA A 172 -13.27 -29.13 0.40
C ALA A 172 -13.99 -28.51 -0.81
N SER A 173 -13.42 -27.46 -1.40
CA SER A 173 -13.98 -26.77 -2.58
C SER A 173 -14.02 -27.65 -3.83
N ARG A 174 -13.15 -28.66 -3.92
CA ARG A 174 -13.08 -29.63 -5.04
C ARG A 174 -14.23 -30.64 -5.01
N LEU A 175 -14.90 -30.78 -3.86
CA LEU A 175 -16.07 -31.65 -3.72
C LEU A 175 -17.35 -31.04 -4.30
N SER A 176 -17.30 -29.78 -4.72
CA SER A 176 -18.42 -29.04 -5.29
C SER A 176 -18.12 -28.61 -6.72
N VAL A 177 -19.15 -28.57 -7.55
CA VAL A 177 -19.09 -28.05 -8.93
C VAL A 177 -19.75 -26.68 -9.00
N GLY A 178 -19.23 -25.79 -9.85
CA GLY A 178 -19.76 -24.44 -10.04
C GLY A 178 -18.68 -23.37 -10.05
N ARG A 179 -19.12 -22.10 -10.03
CA ARG A 179 -18.26 -20.91 -9.91
C ARG A 179 -17.58 -20.89 -8.52
N SER A 180 -16.43 -20.22 -8.41
CA SER A 180 -15.60 -20.24 -7.19
C SER A 180 -16.33 -19.80 -5.92
N ASP A 181 -17.28 -18.86 -6.01
CA ASP A 181 -18.11 -18.42 -4.88
C ASP A 181 -19.02 -19.53 -4.33
N VAL A 182 -19.70 -20.28 -5.20
CA VAL A 182 -20.56 -21.40 -4.79
C VAL A 182 -19.73 -22.51 -4.16
N ARG A 183 -18.58 -22.80 -4.76
CA ARG A 183 -17.62 -23.79 -4.23
C ARG A 183 -17.05 -23.37 -2.89
N LEU A 184 -16.79 -22.07 -2.70
CA LEU A 184 -16.29 -21.52 -1.43
C LEU A 184 -17.32 -21.69 -0.31
N GLU A 185 -18.59 -21.35 -0.54
CA GLU A 185 -19.62 -21.51 0.50
C GLU A 185 -19.80 -22.98 0.90
N ALA A 186 -19.85 -23.90 -0.06
CA ALA A 186 -19.89 -25.33 0.23
C ALA A 186 -18.62 -25.82 0.98
N ALA A 187 -17.45 -25.27 0.64
CA ALA A 187 -16.20 -25.57 1.34
C ALA A 187 -16.23 -25.07 2.78
N LYS A 188 -16.72 -23.84 3.03
CA LYS A 188 -16.88 -23.24 4.36
C LYS A 188 -17.73 -24.13 5.25
N ASP A 189 -18.89 -24.57 4.78
CA ASP A 189 -19.77 -25.46 5.54
C ASP A 189 -19.09 -26.79 5.89
N ARG A 190 -18.34 -27.36 4.93
CA ARG A 190 -17.61 -28.60 5.14
C ARG A 190 -16.50 -28.44 6.19
N ILE A 191 -15.66 -27.42 6.10
CA ILE A 191 -14.58 -27.22 7.08
C ILE A 191 -15.11 -26.86 8.47
N LYS A 192 -16.26 -26.16 8.55
CA LYS A 192 -16.98 -25.93 9.81
C LYS A 192 -17.47 -27.24 10.43
N ALA A 193 -18.04 -28.13 9.62
CA ALA A 193 -18.47 -29.45 10.09
C ALA A 193 -17.28 -30.30 10.60
N LEU A 194 -16.13 -30.25 9.92
CA LEU A 194 -14.90 -30.91 10.39
C LEU A 194 -14.42 -30.32 11.72
N ARG A 195 -14.41 -28.99 11.86
CA ARG A 195 -14.06 -28.31 13.10
C ARG A 195 -14.99 -28.71 14.25
N ALA A 196 -16.30 -28.70 14.01
CA ALA A 196 -17.31 -29.11 14.99
C ALA A 196 -17.18 -30.60 15.40
N ALA A 197 -16.70 -31.45 14.49
CA ALA A 197 -16.40 -32.86 14.75
C ALA A 197 -15.07 -33.10 15.49
N GLY A 198 -14.34 -32.04 15.86
CA GLY A 198 -13.09 -32.17 16.62
C GLY A 198 -11.84 -32.42 15.76
N ALA A 199 -11.83 -31.98 14.50
CA ALA A 199 -10.63 -32.09 13.65
C ALA A 199 -9.43 -31.36 14.29
N GLY A 200 -8.49 -32.13 14.85
CA GLY A 200 -7.46 -31.65 15.78
C GLY A 200 -6.65 -30.43 15.33
N GLN A 201 -6.37 -30.29 14.03
CA GLN A 201 -5.66 -29.12 13.51
C GLN A 201 -6.56 -27.88 13.30
N LEU A 202 -7.86 -28.07 13.06
CA LEU A 202 -8.84 -26.99 12.81
C LEU A 202 -9.45 -26.44 14.11
N VAL A 203 -9.30 -27.14 15.23
CA VAL A 203 -9.80 -26.71 16.55
C VAL A 203 -8.79 -25.92 17.37
N ARG A 204 -7.58 -25.69 16.84
CA ARG A 204 -6.56 -24.87 17.50
C ARG A 204 -7.06 -23.44 17.73
N ASP A 205 -6.63 -22.83 18.84
CA ASP A 205 -6.85 -21.42 19.15
C ASP A 205 -5.86 -20.50 18.40
N GLY A 206 -5.93 -19.19 18.65
CA GLY A 206 -5.08 -18.19 17.99
C GLY A 206 -5.47 -17.97 16.53
N LEU A 207 -4.48 -17.96 15.64
CA LEU A 207 -4.66 -17.65 14.21
C LEU A 207 -5.70 -18.54 13.53
N MET A 208 -5.77 -19.85 13.85
CA MET A 208 -6.79 -20.73 13.29
C MET A 208 -8.21 -20.27 13.65
N LYS A 209 -8.45 -19.80 14.88
CA LYS A 209 -9.74 -19.24 15.28
C LYS A 209 -10.06 -17.97 14.50
N GLU A 210 -9.10 -17.05 14.39
CA GLU A 210 -9.23 -15.80 13.64
C GLU A 210 -9.53 -16.06 12.16
N LEU A 211 -8.90 -17.07 11.54
CA LEU A 211 -9.18 -17.45 10.16
C LEU A 211 -10.64 -17.88 9.96
N PHE A 212 -11.20 -18.66 10.89
CA PHE A 212 -12.61 -19.02 10.84
C PHE A 212 -13.56 -17.84 11.06
N GLU A 213 -13.18 -16.81 11.83
CA GLU A 213 -13.95 -15.58 11.96
C GLU A 213 -13.85 -14.72 10.69
N LYS A 214 -12.67 -14.69 10.08
CA LYS A 214 -12.37 -13.94 8.85
C LYS A 214 -13.13 -14.49 7.65
N ILE A 215 -13.24 -15.81 7.47
CA ILE A 215 -13.97 -16.39 6.33
C ILE A 215 -15.49 -16.12 6.34
N GLU A 216 -16.04 -15.71 7.49
CA GLU A 216 -17.44 -15.32 7.60
C GLU A 216 -17.69 -13.88 7.22
N SER A 217 -16.71 -13.00 7.42
CA SER A 217 -16.86 -11.55 7.33
C SER A 217 -16.18 -10.93 6.10
N ALA A 218 -15.15 -11.58 5.56
CA ALA A 218 -14.40 -11.02 4.43
C ALA A 218 -15.16 -11.16 3.11
N PRO A 219 -14.95 -10.23 2.14
CA PRO A 219 -15.57 -10.32 0.82
C PRO A 219 -15.25 -11.64 0.10
N THR A 220 -16.25 -12.25 -0.53
CA THR A 220 -16.10 -13.53 -1.25
C THR A 220 -14.97 -13.52 -2.27
N ALA A 221 -14.83 -12.44 -3.06
CA ALA A 221 -13.76 -12.32 -4.05
C ALA A 221 -12.37 -12.35 -3.40
N TYR A 222 -12.20 -11.66 -2.26
CA TYR A 222 -10.95 -11.71 -1.50
C TYR A 222 -10.65 -13.15 -1.03
N LEU A 223 -11.65 -13.85 -0.46
CA LEU A 223 -11.46 -15.22 0.04
C LEU A 223 -11.12 -16.22 -1.06
N VAL A 224 -11.70 -16.07 -2.25
CA VAL A 224 -11.37 -16.92 -3.40
C VAL A 224 -9.90 -16.73 -3.80
N HIS A 225 -9.46 -15.47 -3.96
CA HIS A 225 -8.06 -15.16 -4.27
C HIS A 225 -7.08 -15.54 -3.16
N GLU A 226 -7.50 -15.49 -1.90
CA GLU A 226 -6.64 -15.80 -0.77
C GLU A 226 -6.60 -17.31 -0.44
N TYR A 227 -7.62 -18.10 -0.75
CA TYR A 227 -7.66 -19.47 -0.23
C TYR A 227 -7.95 -20.55 -1.28
N MET A 228 -8.36 -20.19 -2.50
CA MET A 228 -8.71 -21.17 -3.53
C MET A 228 -7.65 -21.36 -4.63
N ASN A 229 -6.50 -20.69 -4.53
CA ASN A 229 -5.37 -20.92 -5.43
C ASN A 229 -4.78 -22.33 -5.21
N GLU A 230 -4.58 -23.07 -6.31
CA GLU A 230 -4.02 -24.43 -6.26
C GLU A 230 -2.55 -24.42 -5.87
N SER A 231 -1.83 -23.39 -6.33
CA SER A 231 -0.45 -23.10 -6.00
C SER A 231 -0.41 -22.05 -4.89
N TRP A 232 -0.29 -22.51 -3.64
CA TRP A 232 -0.06 -21.67 -2.48
C TRP A 232 1.03 -22.28 -1.61
N ASP A 233 1.98 -21.46 -1.17
CA ASP A 233 3.09 -21.91 -0.34
C ASP A 233 3.49 -20.84 0.69
N ALA A 234 3.69 -21.28 1.94
CA ALA A 234 4.33 -20.47 2.96
C ALA A 234 5.80 -20.89 3.04
N LEU A 235 6.70 -19.91 2.97
CA LEU A 235 8.12 -20.14 2.73
C LEU A 235 8.95 -19.78 3.95
N TYR A 236 10.10 -20.43 4.14
CA TYR A 236 11.10 -19.96 5.10
C TYR A 236 11.91 -18.81 4.48
N HIS A 237 12.35 -17.86 5.32
CA HIS A 237 13.22 -16.78 4.86
C HIS A 237 14.49 -17.31 4.19
N SER A 238 15.11 -18.37 4.71
CA SER A 238 16.31 -18.98 4.13
C SER A 238 16.10 -19.47 2.69
N GLN A 239 14.91 -19.98 2.37
CA GLN A 239 14.57 -20.42 1.03
C GLN A 239 14.45 -19.22 0.07
N VAL A 240 13.72 -18.18 0.48
CA VAL A 240 13.57 -16.97 -0.34
C VAL A 240 14.88 -16.22 -0.48
N ALA A 241 15.70 -16.17 0.56
CA ALA A 241 17.04 -15.59 0.50
C ALA A 241 17.95 -16.37 -0.45
N ALA A 242 17.86 -17.70 -0.51
CA ALA A 242 18.60 -18.50 -1.48
C ALA A 242 18.13 -18.25 -2.92
N ASP A 243 16.82 -18.15 -3.15
CA ASP A 243 16.24 -17.79 -4.44
C ASP A 243 16.72 -16.41 -4.92
N MET A 244 16.69 -15.40 -4.05
CA MET A 244 17.16 -14.05 -4.38
C MET A 244 18.68 -14.00 -4.58
N ALA A 245 19.44 -14.72 -3.76
CA ALA A 245 20.88 -14.86 -3.93
C ALA A 245 21.23 -15.53 -5.26
N ALA A 246 20.44 -16.50 -5.71
CA ALA A 246 20.59 -17.08 -7.03
C ALA A 246 20.46 -15.99 -8.10
N ALA A 247 19.50 -15.07 -8.00
CA ALA A 247 19.35 -13.89 -8.88
C ALA A 247 20.42 -12.79 -8.69
N ARG A 248 21.44 -13.06 -7.85
CA ARG A 248 22.51 -12.13 -7.42
C ARG A 248 21.97 -10.88 -6.72
N LEU A 249 21.02 -11.10 -5.82
CA LEU A 249 20.44 -10.09 -4.95
C LEU A 249 20.73 -10.48 -3.49
N ASP A 250 21.26 -9.54 -2.72
CA ASP A 250 21.58 -9.75 -1.31
C ASP A 250 20.49 -9.17 -0.41
N TYR A 251 20.19 -9.84 0.70
CA TYR A 251 19.19 -9.35 1.66
C TYR A 251 19.64 -8.02 2.30
N ALA A 252 18.83 -6.99 2.10
CA ALA A 252 19.06 -5.63 2.57
C ALA A 252 18.50 -5.41 3.98
N GLY A 253 17.29 -5.93 4.25
CA GLY A 253 16.61 -5.83 5.55
C GLY A 253 15.09 -5.89 5.48
N SER A 254 14.48 -5.62 6.64
CA SER A 254 13.07 -5.24 6.84
C SER A 254 12.58 -4.15 5.89
N ALA A 255 11.55 -4.35 5.06
CA ALA A 255 10.79 -3.21 4.50
C ALA A 255 9.90 -2.55 5.57
N VAL A 256 9.78 -3.16 6.75
CA VAL A 256 9.11 -2.59 7.92
C VAL A 256 10.16 -1.90 8.79
N PRO A 257 10.15 -0.56 8.92
CA PRO A 257 11.27 0.18 9.51
C PRO A 257 11.69 -0.32 10.91
N HIS A 258 10.74 -0.52 11.83
CA HIS A 258 11.07 -0.95 13.20
C HIS A 258 11.60 -2.39 13.28
N GLU A 259 11.31 -3.27 12.31
CA GLU A 259 11.83 -4.64 12.30
C GLU A 259 13.34 -4.70 12.06
N ASN A 260 13.97 -3.61 11.61
CA ASN A 260 15.41 -3.50 11.44
C ASN A 260 16.18 -3.23 12.75
N PHE A 261 15.49 -3.14 13.89
CA PHE A 261 16.10 -3.01 15.22
C PHE A 261 15.95 -4.32 16.01
N PRO A 262 16.98 -5.19 16.06
CA PRO A 262 16.88 -6.47 16.76
C PRO A 262 16.48 -6.32 18.24
N ASN A 263 16.99 -5.28 18.93
CA ASN A 263 16.69 -4.98 20.33
C ASN A 263 15.23 -4.57 20.58
N ALA A 264 14.49 -4.14 19.54
CA ALA A 264 13.06 -3.87 19.64
C ALA A 264 12.20 -5.13 19.40
N MET A 265 12.77 -6.14 18.72
CA MET A 265 12.04 -7.32 18.27
C MET A 265 12.31 -8.56 19.11
N LEU A 266 13.42 -8.59 19.85
CA LEU A 266 13.87 -9.75 20.60
C LEU A 266 14.30 -9.36 22.01
N THR A 267 14.12 -10.28 22.96
CA THR A 267 14.65 -10.11 24.32
C THR A 267 16.19 -10.27 24.33
N PRO A 268 16.90 -9.77 25.35
CA PRO A 268 18.36 -9.94 25.43
C PRO A 268 18.84 -11.40 25.32
N ALA A 269 18.13 -12.33 25.96
CA ALA A 269 18.47 -13.76 25.90
C ALA A 269 18.24 -14.36 24.49
N GLN A 270 17.23 -13.89 23.75
CA GLN A 270 16.99 -14.30 22.37
C GLN A 270 18.05 -13.73 21.42
N LEU A 271 18.54 -12.52 21.66
CA LEU A 271 19.64 -11.94 20.88
C LEU A 271 20.94 -12.70 21.09
N GLU A 272 21.28 -13.01 22.34
CA GLU A 272 22.44 -13.83 22.70
C GLU A 272 22.38 -15.20 22.02
N ALA A 273 21.21 -15.85 22.01
CA ALA A 273 21.01 -17.13 21.33
C ALA A 273 21.18 -17.09 19.80
N LEU A 274 21.22 -15.90 19.20
CA LEU A 274 21.46 -15.74 17.76
C LEU A 274 22.86 -15.21 17.44
N GLU A 275 23.65 -14.80 18.44
CA GLU A 275 24.86 -13.99 18.25
C GLU A 275 25.93 -14.69 17.39
N ASP A 276 26.13 -15.99 17.61
CA ASP A 276 27.17 -16.83 16.98
C ASP A 276 26.83 -17.31 15.56
N ILE A 277 25.60 -17.07 15.08
CA ILE A 277 25.12 -17.57 13.78
C ILE A 277 25.66 -16.72 12.62
N ALA A 278 26.83 -17.07 12.10
CA ALA A 278 27.50 -16.27 11.06
C ALA A 278 26.72 -16.10 9.74
N LEU A 279 25.83 -17.04 9.39
CA LEU A 279 25.08 -17.02 8.14
C LEU A 279 23.81 -16.15 8.25
N PRO A 280 23.70 -15.01 7.54
CA PRO A 280 22.59 -14.07 7.72
C PRO A 280 21.20 -14.68 7.45
N ALA A 281 21.06 -15.44 6.36
CA ALA A 281 19.78 -16.08 5.99
C ALA A 281 19.33 -17.12 7.04
N VAL A 282 20.28 -17.81 7.67
CA VAL A 282 19.98 -18.77 8.74
C VAL A 282 19.60 -18.03 10.02
N ARG A 283 20.36 -16.98 10.39
CA ARG A 283 20.08 -16.13 11.55
C ARG A 283 18.68 -15.50 11.46
N GLU A 284 18.31 -14.96 10.31
CA GLU A 284 16.98 -14.40 10.09
C GLU A 284 15.88 -15.48 10.15
N THR A 285 16.11 -16.68 9.62
CA THR A 285 15.13 -17.77 9.74
C THR A 285 14.96 -18.22 11.20
N LEU A 286 16.03 -18.26 11.98
CA LEU A 286 15.97 -18.63 13.40
C LEU A 286 15.36 -17.51 14.25
N ARG A 287 15.60 -16.24 13.90
CA ARG A 287 14.88 -15.09 14.46
C ARG A 287 13.37 -15.25 14.33
N ASP A 288 12.89 -15.81 13.21
CA ASP A 288 11.46 -16.00 12.96
C ASP A 288 10.82 -17.02 13.91
N MET A 289 11.62 -17.88 14.54
CA MET A 289 11.12 -18.82 15.54
C MET A 289 10.67 -18.11 16.82
N PHE A 290 11.17 -16.89 17.06
CA PHE A 290 10.76 -16.05 18.18
C PHE A 290 9.61 -15.10 17.83
N LEU A 291 9.25 -14.97 16.54
CA LEU A 291 8.31 -13.97 16.05
C LEU A 291 7.03 -14.61 15.48
N GLN A 292 5.87 -14.21 15.99
CA GLN A 292 4.56 -14.69 15.51
C GLN A 292 4.09 -13.95 14.26
N ARG A 293 4.90 -13.95 13.21
CA ARG A 293 4.63 -13.22 11.97
C ARG A 293 4.21 -14.16 10.84
N ILE A 294 3.20 -13.74 10.12
CA ILE A 294 2.60 -14.51 9.02
C ILE A 294 3.05 -13.99 7.65
N LEU A 295 3.61 -12.77 7.59
CA LEU A 295 4.04 -12.15 6.33
C LEU A 295 5.40 -11.50 6.54
N ARG A 296 6.35 -11.79 5.64
CA ARG A 296 7.55 -10.96 5.48
C ARG A 296 7.37 -9.95 4.37
N ARG A 297 8.03 -8.82 4.55
CA ARG A 297 8.23 -7.77 3.54
C ARG A 297 9.71 -7.46 3.55
N ASP A 298 10.44 -8.10 2.66
CA ASP A 298 11.90 -8.09 2.63
C ASP A 298 12.39 -7.18 1.49
N LEU A 299 13.51 -6.51 1.75
CA LEU A 299 14.26 -5.77 0.74
C LEU A 299 15.50 -6.57 0.34
N TYR A 300 15.80 -6.55 -0.95
CA TYR A 300 17.02 -7.10 -1.53
C TYR A 300 17.68 -6.08 -2.45
N MET A 301 19.00 -6.15 -2.63
CA MET A 301 19.73 -5.20 -3.47
C MET A 301 20.79 -5.90 -4.33
N ARG A 302 20.96 -5.46 -5.57
CA ARG A 302 22.07 -5.91 -6.42
C ARG A 302 23.34 -5.15 -6.07
N GLY A 303 24.38 -5.86 -5.62
CA GLY A 303 25.64 -5.21 -5.22
C GLY A 303 25.45 -4.37 -3.96
N LEU A 304 24.83 -4.98 -2.94
CA LEU A 304 24.50 -4.34 -1.68
C LEU A 304 25.70 -3.61 -1.08
N THR A 305 25.54 -2.31 -0.84
CA THR A 305 26.54 -1.46 -0.19
C THR A 305 26.00 -0.99 1.16
N ARG A 306 26.87 -1.00 2.19
CA ARG A 306 26.51 -0.57 3.55
C ARG A 306 27.02 0.84 3.82
N MET A 307 26.22 1.62 4.53
CA MET A 307 26.59 2.97 4.98
C MET A 307 27.29 2.93 6.34
N SER A 308 28.09 3.97 6.62
CA SER A 308 28.53 4.22 8.00
C SER A 308 27.34 4.70 8.85
N GLY A 309 27.40 4.45 10.17
CA GLY A 309 26.37 4.93 11.09
C GLY A 309 26.16 6.45 11.01
N ALA A 310 27.25 7.23 10.96
CA ALA A 310 27.17 8.68 10.82
C ALA A 310 26.55 9.12 9.48
N GLY A 311 26.91 8.45 8.37
CA GLY A 311 26.33 8.74 7.06
C GLY A 311 24.84 8.42 7.00
N ARG A 312 24.42 7.31 7.62
CA ARG A 312 23.00 6.95 7.75
C ARG A 312 22.22 8.02 8.51
N GLU A 313 22.73 8.47 9.66
CA GLU A 313 22.08 9.50 10.46
C GLU A 313 21.93 10.83 9.71
N GLU A 314 22.95 11.25 8.97
CA GLU A 314 22.90 12.50 8.20
C GLU A 314 21.86 12.45 7.08
N VAL A 315 21.84 11.38 6.28
CA VAL A 315 20.88 11.22 5.18
C VAL A 315 19.44 11.15 5.70
N LEU A 316 19.21 10.49 6.85
CA LEU A 316 17.88 10.41 7.45
C LEU A 316 17.39 11.77 7.98
N ARG A 317 18.28 12.62 8.51
CA ARG A 317 17.92 13.96 9.01
C ARG A 317 17.35 14.86 7.92
N ASP A 318 17.80 14.70 6.68
CA ASP A 318 17.37 15.53 5.57
C ASP A 318 16.09 15.00 4.88
N GLN A 319 15.62 13.80 5.25
CA GLN A 319 14.37 13.25 4.72
C GLN A 319 13.16 14.08 5.14
N LEU A 320 12.33 14.47 4.17
CA LEU A 320 11.05 15.13 4.41
C LEU A 320 9.98 14.12 4.82
N PHE A 321 9.08 14.54 5.70
CA PHE A 321 7.93 13.79 6.16
C PHE A 321 6.65 14.61 6.02
N CYS A 322 5.53 13.94 5.75
CA CYS A 322 4.18 14.50 5.84
C CYS A 322 3.33 13.67 6.79
N ALA A 323 2.22 14.22 7.28
CA ALA A 323 1.31 13.47 8.14
C ALA A 323 0.66 12.31 7.39
N ALA A 324 0.57 11.17 8.06
CA ALA A 324 -0.17 10.00 7.57
C ALA A 324 -1.63 9.99 8.05
N SER A 325 -1.89 10.59 9.21
CA SER A 325 -3.20 10.62 9.85
C SER A 325 -3.38 11.88 10.71
N ARG A 326 -4.62 12.23 11.02
CA ARG A 326 -4.94 13.25 12.03
C ARG A 326 -4.68 12.67 13.41
N GLN A 327 -4.03 13.44 14.28
CA GLN A 327 -3.96 13.15 15.71
C GLN A 327 -5.19 13.72 16.38
N ASP A 328 -6.07 12.85 16.87
CA ASP A 328 -7.31 13.18 17.55
C ASP A 328 -7.18 13.13 19.09
N GLY A 329 -5.98 12.87 19.59
CA GLY A 329 -5.66 12.75 21.01
C GLY A 329 -5.78 11.32 21.55
N ASN A 330 -6.16 10.36 20.72
CA ASN A 330 -6.14 8.95 21.11
C ASN A 330 -4.70 8.42 21.20
N PRO A 331 -4.42 7.53 22.16
CA PRO A 331 -3.15 6.81 22.20
C PRO A 331 -2.91 6.05 20.90
N VAL A 332 -1.69 6.12 20.39
CA VAL A 332 -1.23 5.30 19.27
C VAL A 332 -0.35 4.20 19.83
N THR A 333 -0.62 2.95 19.48
CA THR A 333 0.17 1.80 19.94
C THR A 333 0.94 1.15 18.79
N LEU A 334 2.12 0.61 19.12
CA LEU A 334 2.93 -0.23 18.24
C LEU A 334 2.87 -1.66 18.76
N ASN A 335 2.64 -2.59 17.84
CA ASN A 335 2.68 -4.02 18.16
C ASN A 335 4.12 -4.52 18.09
N TRP A 336 4.72 -4.81 19.24
CA TRP A 336 6.00 -5.50 19.32
C TRP A 336 5.82 -6.96 19.75
N PRO A 337 6.80 -7.82 19.48
CA PRO A 337 6.79 -9.21 19.95
C PRO A 337 6.66 -9.33 21.48
N ALA A 338 7.16 -8.32 22.22
CA ALA A 338 7.04 -8.23 23.67
C ALA A 338 5.68 -7.68 24.17
N GLY A 339 4.78 -7.27 23.27
CA GLY A 339 3.48 -6.69 23.57
C GLY A 339 3.24 -5.34 22.87
N GLU A 340 2.08 -4.75 23.13
CA GLU A 340 1.74 -3.41 22.65
C GLU A 340 2.49 -2.34 23.45
N VAL A 341 3.08 -1.37 22.75
CA VAL A 341 3.70 -0.21 23.39
C VAL A 341 3.12 1.08 22.87
N GLU A 342 2.73 1.94 23.79
CA GLU A 342 2.22 3.28 23.50
C GLU A 342 3.34 4.17 22.95
N VAL A 343 3.03 4.88 21.87
CA VAL A 343 3.93 5.80 21.21
C VAL A 343 4.14 7.03 22.10
N PRO A 344 5.39 7.41 22.43
CA PRO A 344 5.65 8.51 23.34
C PRO A 344 5.09 9.86 22.86
N ALA A 345 4.65 10.71 23.79
CA ALA A 345 4.03 12.01 23.51
C ALA A 345 4.82 12.93 22.53
N PRO A 346 6.17 13.00 22.55
CA PRO A 346 6.92 13.76 21.54
C PRO A 346 6.61 13.36 20.09
N TYR A 347 6.38 12.07 19.84
CA TYR A 347 6.04 11.56 18.51
C TYR A 347 4.62 11.95 18.09
N LEU A 348 3.66 11.89 19.00
CA LEU A 348 2.30 12.38 18.76
C LEU A 348 2.30 13.87 18.42
N GLN A 349 3.11 14.66 19.14
CA GLN A 349 3.31 16.10 18.86
C GLN A 349 3.95 16.32 17.48
N ALA A 350 4.94 15.51 17.10
CA ALA A 350 5.54 15.56 15.77
C ALA A 350 4.50 15.26 14.66
N GLY A 351 3.66 14.24 14.85
CA GLY A 351 2.54 13.95 13.94
C GLY A 351 1.55 15.12 13.84
N GLN A 352 1.24 15.78 14.95
CA GLN A 352 0.37 16.95 14.96
C GLN A 352 0.99 18.16 14.24
N VAL A 353 2.30 18.40 14.41
CA VAL A 353 3.04 19.43 13.66
C VAL A 353 2.97 19.15 12.17
N LEU A 354 3.25 17.92 11.74
CA LEU A 354 3.17 17.53 10.33
C LEU A 354 1.78 17.71 9.73
N TRP A 355 0.74 17.46 10.52
CA TRP A 355 -0.65 17.59 10.07
C TRP A 355 -1.11 19.06 10.00
N ARG A 356 -0.73 19.87 10.99
CA ARG A 356 -1.15 21.28 11.10
C ARG A 356 -0.31 22.20 10.21
N ASP A 357 1.00 22.06 10.29
CA ASP A 357 1.97 22.99 9.69
C ASP A 357 2.46 22.50 8.32
N GLY A 358 2.22 21.22 8.01
CA GLY A 358 2.58 20.59 6.76
C GLY A 358 3.94 19.89 6.77
N PRO A 359 4.42 19.45 5.60
CA PRO A 359 5.62 18.62 5.51
C PRO A 359 6.88 19.35 5.96
N THR A 360 7.74 18.65 6.72
CA THR A 360 9.03 19.19 7.19
C THR A 360 10.10 18.09 7.25
N SER A 361 11.36 18.47 7.42
CA SER A 361 12.48 17.51 7.54
C SER A 361 12.50 16.83 8.90
N LEU A 362 13.07 15.62 8.96
CA LEU A 362 13.34 14.96 10.23
C LEU A 362 14.22 15.83 11.13
N ARG A 363 15.19 16.55 10.57
CA ARG A 363 16.03 17.50 11.31
C ARG A 363 15.18 18.51 12.08
N ALA A 364 14.21 19.13 11.44
CA ALA A 364 13.30 20.07 12.10
C ALA A 364 12.44 19.40 13.18
N LEU A 365 12.05 18.13 12.99
CA LEU A 365 11.33 17.38 14.02
C LEU A 365 12.21 17.08 15.23
N LEU A 366 13.47 16.66 15.01
CA LEU A 366 14.47 16.38 16.05
C LEU A 366 14.88 17.63 16.84
N ASP A 367 14.97 18.77 16.16
CA ASP A 367 15.29 20.07 16.79
C ASP A 367 14.07 20.72 17.46
N GLY A 368 12.86 20.21 17.19
CA GLY A 368 11.58 20.72 17.67
C GLY A 368 10.82 19.72 18.56
N PRO A 369 9.68 19.16 18.10
CA PRO A 369 8.81 18.31 18.92
C PRO A 369 9.49 17.04 19.46
N LEU A 370 10.54 16.54 18.81
CA LEU A 370 11.31 15.37 19.27
C LEU A 370 12.57 15.75 20.06
N ALA A 371 12.79 17.03 20.34
CA ALA A 371 13.90 17.48 21.16
C ALA A 371 13.84 16.84 22.55
N GLY A 372 14.94 16.21 22.97
CA GLY A 372 15.00 15.51 24.27
C GLY A 372 14.43 14.09 24.28
N SER A 373 13.92 13.56 23.15
CA SER A 373 13.52 12.14 23.05
C SER A 373 14.69 11.16 23.21
N GLY A 374 15.93 11.62 23.03
CA GLY A 374 17.14 10.79 23.06
C GLY A 374 17.27 9.82 21.87
N SER A 375 16.33 9.83 20.93
CA SER A 375 16.30 8.94 19.78
C SER A 375 17.31 9.37 18.71
N SER A 376 17.98 8.40 18.10
CA SER A 376 18.69 8.58 16.83
C SER A 376 17.71 8.92 15.69
N ALA A 377 18.22 9.42 14.57
CA ALA A 377 17.41 9.66 13.37
C ALA A 377 16.77 8.36 12.87
N ALA A 378 17.52 7.24 12.89
CA ALA A 378 16.99 5.94 12.48
C ALA A 378 15.84 5.46 13.36
N GLU A 379 15.96 5.58 14.68
CA GLU A 379 14.89 5.20 15.62
C GLU A 379 13.67 6.10 15.46
N ALA A 380 13.89 7.42 15.37
CA ALA A 380 12.80 8.39 15.25
C ALA A 380 11.95 8.13 14.00
N VAL A 381 12.61 7.91 12.87
CA VAL A 381 11.96 7.55 11.61
C VAL A 381 11.19 6.24 11.71
N ALA A 382 11.80 5.22 12.33
CA ALA A 382 11.16 3.93 12.45
C ALA A 382 9.88 3.98 13.28
N ILE A 383 9.88 4.75 14.38
CA ILE A 383 8.70 4.96 15.22
C ILE A 383 7.64 5.77 14.44
N LEU A 384 8.00 6.92 13.86
CA LEU A 384 7.07 7.79 13.12
C LEU A 384 6.30 7.05 12.01
N VAL A 385 7.00 6.23 11.23
CA VAL A 385 6.40 5.53 10.09
C VAL A 385 5.65 4.28 10.54
N SER A 386 6.21 3.50 11.45
CA SER A 386 5.57 2.25 11.90
C SER A 386 4.31 2.50 12.72
N SER A 387 4.20 3.67 13.36
CA SER A 387 3.01 4.08 14.13
C SER A 387 1.93 4.72 13.27
N GLY A 388 2.17 4.92 11.96
CA GLY A 388 1.20 5.57 11.08
C GLY A 388 1.01 7.07 11.39
N LEU A 389 1.99 7.70 12.04
CA LEU A 389 2.00 9.14 12.29
C LEU A 389 2.48 9.93 11.06
N ALA A 390 3.46 9.40 10.34
CA ALA A 390 4.07 10.08 9.20
C ALA A 390 4.43 9.14 8.05
N TRP A 391 4.52 9.71 6.85
CA TRP A 391 5.14 9.08 5.69
C TRP A 391 6.34 9.90 5.22
N PRO A 392 7.44 9.27 4.76
CA PRO A 392 8.44 9.98 4.00
C PRO A 392 7.79 10.55 2.75
N CYS A 393 8.18 11.76 2.37
CA CYS A 393 7.50 12.47 1.30
C CYS A 393 8.45 13.22 0.37
N LEU A 394 7.95 13.50 -0.83
CA LEU A 394 8.57 14.30 -1.86
C LEU A 394 8.35 15.80 -1.59
N PRO A 395 9.18 16.66 -2.21
CA PRO A 395 8.94 18.09 -2.29
C PRO A 395 7.54 18.44 -2.86
N PRO A 396 7.11 19.71 -2.78
CA PRO A 396 5.85 20.14 -3.40
C PRO A 396 5.76 19.70 -4.88
N PRO A 397 4.58 19.22 -5.33
CA PRO A 397 4.42 18.77 -6.71
C PRO A 397 4.60 19.92 -7.71
N SER A 398 5.08 19.61 -8.90
CA SER A 398 5.10 20.55 -10.03
C SER A 398 3.69 20.80 -10.56
N SER A 399 3.52 21.82 -11.42
CA SER A 399 2.24 22.10 -12.08
C SER A 399 1.75 20.94 -12.95
N GLU A 400 2.67 20.20 -13.59
CA GLU A 400 2.36 19.01 -14.38
C GLU A 400 1.74 17.90 -13.49
N VAL A 401 2.38 17.61 -12.36
CA VAL A 401 1.89 16.62 -11.38
C VAL A 401 0.54 17.08 -10.80
N SER A 402 0.42 18.36 -10.45
CA SER A 402 -0.84 18.96 -9.99
C SER A 402 -1.97 18.82 -11.01
N ALA A 403 -1.70 18.94 -12.30
CA ALA A 403 -2.71 18.74 -13.35
C ALA A 403 -3.20 17.28 -13.43
N VAL A 404 -2.34 16.29 -13.15
CA VAL A 404 -2.75 14.88 -13.04
C VAL A 404 -3.69 14.69 -11.86
N VAL A 405 -3.35 15.24 -10.70
CA VAL A 405 -4.20 15.19 -9.48
C VAL A 405 -5.56 15.82 -9.76
N GLN A 406 -5.59 16.99 -10.40
CA GLN A 406 -6.84 17.67 -10.76
C GLN A 406 -7.73 16.80 -11.66
N ARG A 407 -7.16 16.13 -12.67
CA ARG A 407 -7.91 15.20 -13.54
C ARG A 407 -8.49 14.02 -12.75
N ALA A 408 -7.72 13.45 -11.83
CA ALA A 408 -8.18 12.36 -10.98
C ALA A 408 -9.34 12.77 -10.05
N VAL A 409 -9.23 13.95 -9.44
CA VAL A 409 -10.29 14.55 -8.62
C VAL A 409 -11.56 14.75 -9.44
N PHE A 410 -11.43 15.34 -10.63
CA PHE A 410 -12.56 15.61 -11.53
C PHE A 410 -13.27 14.32 -11.97
N ASP A 411 -12.52 13.28 -12.39
CA ASP A 411 -13.10 11.98 -12.75
C ASP A 411 -13.93 11.38 -11.61
N LEU A 412 -13.38 11.37 -10.39
CA LEU A 412 -14.06 10.81 -9.23
C LEU A 412 -15.28 11.67 -8.83
N ALA A 413 -15.17 13.00 -8.93
CA ALA A 413 -16.26 13.91 -8.64
C ALA A 413 -17.42 13.76 -9.65
N GLU A 414 -17.12 13.56 -10.94
CA GLU A 414 -18.14 13.26 -11.94
C GLU A 414 -18.80 11.89 -11.70
N ARG A 415 -18.03 10.87 -11.33
CA ARG A 415 -18.60 9.57 -10.92
C ARG A 415 -19.52 9.73 -9.72
N ALA A 416 -19.13 10.51 -8.71
CA ALA A 416 -19.98 10.79 -7.56
C ALA A 416 -21.28 11.53 -7.96
N CYS A 417 -21.25 12.44 -8.93
CA CYS A 417 -22.46 13.05 -9.45
C CYS A 417 -23.40 12.05 -10.16
N ARG A 418 -22.84 11.06 -10.87
CA ARG A 418 -23.64 10.06 -11.61
C ARG A 418 -24.16 8.91 -10.74
N LEU A 419 -23.37 8.50 -9.75
CA LEU A 419 -23.60 7.28 -8.95
C LEU A 419 -24.04 7.59 -7.51
N GLY A 420 -23.94 8.85 -7.08
CA GLY A 420 -24.27 9.31 -5.74
C GLY A 420 -23.04 9.59 -4.88
N LEU A 421 -23.23 10.37 -3.81
CA LEU A 421 -22.18 10.77 -2.86
C LEU A 421 -21.54 9.60 -2.09
N GLY A 422 -22.19 8.41 -2.11
CA GLY A 422 -21.66 7.17 -1.54
C GLY A 422 -20.63 6.46 -2.41
N GLU A 423 -20.41 6.93 -3.65
CA GLU A 423 -19.34 6.43 -4.51
C GLU A 423 -17.99 6.56 -3.81
N SER A 424 -17.05 5.68 -4.13
CA SER A 424 -15.69 5.74 -3.60
C SER A 424 -14.65 5.50 -4.68
N GLY A 425 -13.47 6.04 -4.47
CA GLY A 425 -12.32 5.81 -5.34
C GLY A 425 -11.03 6.18 -4.65
N ALA A 426 -10.01 6.45 -5.44
CA ALA A 426 -8.72 6.89 -4.93
C ALA A 426 -8.16 8.02 -5.79
N VAL A 427 -7.51 8.97 -5.14
CA VAL A 427 -6.90 10.15 -5.77
C VAL A 427 -5.40 10.11 -5.50
N PRO A 428 -4.53 10.39 -6.51
CA PRO A 428 -3.10 10.49 -6.32
C PRO A 428 -2.73 11.51 -5.22
N ALA A 429 -1.90 11.06 -4.29
CA ALA A 429 -1.28 11.84 -3.23
C ALA A 429 0.23 11.97 -3.58
N PRO A 430 0.59 12.94 -4.45
CA PRO A 430 1.89 12.94 -5.13
C PRO A 430 3.06 13.01 -4.16
N ARG A 431 2.91 13.65 -3.00
CA ARG A 431 3.99 13.74 -2.02
C ARG A 431 4.39 12.39 -1.44
N VAL A 432 3.51 11.38 -1.42
CA VAL A 432 3.86 10.03 -0.96
C VAL A 432 4.04 9.04 -2.10
N GLY A 433 4.01 9.49 -3.36
CA GLY A 433 4.21 8.62 -4.52
C GLY A 433 3.17 7.51 -4.67
N SER A 434 1.96 7.71 -4.15
CA SER A 434 0.87 6.73 -4.14
C SER A 434 -0.50 7.43 -4.19
N GLU A 435 -1.58 6.72 -3.92
CA GLU A 435 -2.94 7.26 -3.84
C GLU A 435 -3.59 6.99 -2.49
N LEU A 436 -4.58 7.81 -2.16
CA LEU A 436 -5.41 7.64 -0.97
C LEU A 436 -6.87 7.43 -1.33
N PRO A 437 -7.61 6.63 -0.54
CA PRO A 437 -9.04 6.50 -0.71
C PRO A 437 -9.74 7.83 -0.46
N VAL A 438 -10.70 8.15 -1.33
CA VAL A 438 -11.51 9.36 -1.29
C VAL A 438 -12.97 8.97 -1.54
N GLY A 439 -13.86 9.37 -0.63
CA GLY A 439 -15.30 9.18 -0.78
C GLY A 439 -15.93 10.21 -1.74
N GLY A 440 -17.14 9.96 -2.24
CA GLY A 440 -17.81 10.81 -3.21
C GLY A 440 -18.05 12.23 -2.69
N LEU A 441 -18.45 12.37 -1.42
CA LEU A 441 -18.54 13.68 -0.76
C LEU A 441 -17.19 14.40 -0.73
N GLU A 442 -16.12 13.72 -0.33
CA GLU A 442 -14.76 14.27 -0.29
C GLU A 442 -14.29 14.68 -1.68
N ALA A 443 -14.59 13.87 -2.71
CA ALA A 443 -14.26 14.16 -4.10
C ALA A 443 -14.94 15.43 -4.62
N ARG A 444 -16.22 15.64 -4.30
CA ARG A 444 -16.96 16.87 -4.64
C ARG A 444 -16.36 18.09 -3.93
N VAL A 445 -15.92 17.97 -2.68
CA VAL A 445 -15.24 19.05 -1.94
C VAL A 445 -13.88 19.37 -2.56
N LEU A 446 -13.05 18.36 -2.84
CA LEU A 446 -11.77 18.52 -3.52
C LEU A 446 -11.95 19.21 -4.88
N ASP A 447 -12.92 18.76 -5.68
CA ASP A 447 -13.26 19.36 -6.97
C ASP A 447 -13.64 20.85 -6.84
N GLY A 448 -14.49 21.20 -5.86
CA GLY A 448 -14.84 22.60 -5.61
C GLY A 448 -13.61 23.46 -5.29
N LEU A 449 -12.71 22.96 -4.44
CA LEU A 449 -11.47 23.66 -4.10
C LEU A 449 -10.54 23.82 -5.32
N TRP A 450 -10.47 22.82 -6.21
CA TRP A 450 -9.74 22.92 -7.48
C TRP A 450 -10.38 23.92 -8.46
N GLN A 451 -11.70 24.10 -8.39
CA GLN A 451 -12.43 25.09 -9.19
C GLN A 451 -12.45 26.50 -8.56
N GLY A 452 -11.81 26.69 -7.42
CA GLY A 452 -11.73 27.99 -6.75
C GLY A 452 -12.95 28.34 -5.90
N VAL A 453 -13.80 27.37 -5.56
CA VAL A 453 -14.86 27.56 -4.57
C VAL A 453 -14.21 27.95 -3.24
N PRO A 454 -14.65 29.05 -2.59
CA PRO A 454 -14.13 29.44 -1.29
C PRO A 454 -14.15 28.29 -0.29
N ASN A 455 -13.08 28.18 0.51
CA ASN A 455 -13.02 27.22 1.61
C ASN A 455 -13.86 27.70 2.80
N ASP A 456 -15.17 27.78 2.62
CA ASP A 456 -16.17 27.95 3.66
C ASP A 456 -17.32 26.95 3.45
N THR A 457 -17.98 26.57 4.54
CA THR A 457 -18.99 25.51 4.51
C THR A 457 -20.16 25.86 3.58
N PRO A 458 -20.77 27.07 3.65
CA PRO A 458 -21.86 27.43 2.75
C PRO A 458 -21.51 27.29 1.27
N ALA A 459 -20.37 27.84 0.82
CA ALA A 459 -19.99 27.78 -0.59
C ALA A 459 -19.75 26.33 -1.07
N LEU A 460 -19.10 25.51 -0.24
CA LEU A 460 -18.84 24.12 -0.57
C LEU A 460 -20.10 23.25 -0.55
N VAL A 461 -21.05 23.52 0.36
CA VAL A 461 -22.35 22.83 0.37
C VAL A 461 -23.10 23.07 -0.93
N GLU A 462 -23.15 24.30 -1.42
CA GLU A 462 -23.80 24.60 -2.70
C GLU A 462 -23.09 23.91 -3.87
N HIS A 463 -21.75 23.91 -3.91
CA HIS A 463 -21.00 23.21 -4.95
C HIS A 463 -21.26 21.69 -4.94
N VAL A 464 -21.32 21.09 -3.76
CA VAL A 464 -21.59 19.66 -3.60
C VAL A 464 -23.01 19.33 -4.04
N TRP A 465 -24.01 20.10 -3.61
CA TRP A 465 -25.43 19.76 -3.74
C TRP A 465 -26.05 20.15 -5.08
N ALA A 466 -25.63 21.26 -5.70
CA ALA A 466 -26.28 21.81 -6.89
C ALA A 466 -26.50 20.80 -8.04
N PRO A 467 -25.57 19.88 -8.38
CA PRO A 467 -25.81 18.88 -9.42
C PRO A 467 -26.92 17.88 -9.08
N PHE A 468 -27.06 17.51 -7.80
CA PHE A 468 -28.08 16.57 -7.33
C PHE A 468 -29.46 17.24 -7.27
N GLU A 469 -29.52 18.47 -6.78
CA GLU A 469 -30.76 19.25 -6.77
C GLU A 469 -31.29 19.49 -8.18
N ALA A 470 -30.41 19.83 -9.13
CA ALA A 470 -30.78 19.99 -10.53
C ALA A 470 -31.29 18.70 -11.19
N ALA A 471 -30.84 17.53 -10.70
CA ALA A 471 -31.31 16.23 -11.13
C ALA A 471 -32.58 15.75 -10.40
N GLY A 472 -33.08 16.51 -9.42
CA GLY A 472 -34.23 16.10 -8.60
C GLY A 472 -33.91 14.96 -7.64
N GLU A 473 -32.64 14.80 -7.28
CA GLU A 473 -32.17 13.76 -6.37
C GLU A 473 -32.43 14.14 -4.90
N TRP A 474 -32.41 13.14 -4.04
CA TRP A 474 -32.63 13.27 -2.59
C TRP A 474 -31.43 12.74 -1.80
N LEU A 475 -31.32 13.15 -0.54
CA LEU A 475 -30.28 12.64 0.37
C LEU A 475 -30.81 11.48 1.21
N VAL A 476 -29.96 10.48 1.47
CA VAL A 476 -30.21 9.48 2.51
C VAL A 476 -29.23 9.70 3.65
N HIS A 477 -29.74 9.95 4.86
CA HIS A 477 -28.91 10.14 6.04
C HIS A 477 -29.48 9.32 7.21
N LYS A 478 -28.64 8.49 7.85
CA LYS A 478 -29.04 7.59 8.95
C LYS A 478 -30.25 6.70 8.63
N GLY A 479 -30.40 6.30 7.36
CA GLY A 479 -31.50 5.48 6.88
C GLY A 479 -32.78 6.24 6.51
N GLU A 480 -32.81 7.56 6.71
CA GLU A 480 -33.95 8.41 6.38
C GLU A 480 -33.74 9.12 5.03
N ARG A 481 -34.78 9.13 4.20
CA ARG A 481 -34.82 9.85 2.92
C ARG A 481 -35.25 11.30 3.17
N ILE A 482 -34.43 12.24 2.73
CA ILE A 482 -34.62 13.68 2.89
C ILE A 482 -34.79 14.29 1.49
N GLU A 483 -35.98 14.80 1.20
CA GLU A 483 -36.31 15.45 -0.08
C GLU A 483 -36.31 16.97 0.00
N ASP A 484 -36.47 17.53 1.21
CA ASP A 484 -36.43 18.98 1.41
C ASP A 484 -35.01 19.51 1.20
N GLY A 485 -34.85 20.40 0.22
CA GLY A 485 -33.55 20.94 -0.17
C GLY A 485 -32.86 21.75 0.92
N ALA A 486 -33.61 22.37 1.84
CA ALA A 486 -33.01 23.08 2.98
C ALA A 486 -32.49 22.09 4.04
N GLN A 487 -33.23 21.01 4.31
CA GLN A 487 -32.77 19.92 5.17
C GLN A 487 -31.55 19.19 4.59
N CYS A 488 -31.51 18.94 3.27
CA CYS A 488 -30.33 18.36 2.61
C CYS A 488 -29.07 19.22 2.84
N ARG A 489 -29.18 20.54 2.63
CA ARG A 489 -28.10 21.50 2.90
C ARG A 489 -27.69 21.54 4.37
N ALA A 490 -28.64 21.44 5.30
CA ALA A 490 -28.33 21.42 6.72
C ALA A 490 -27.51 20.17 7.12
N VAL A 491 -27.87 18.99 6.59
CA VAL A 491 -27.10 17.76 6.81
C VAL A 491 -25.70 17.87 6.20
N LEU A 492 -25.58 18.36 4.97
CA LEU A 492 -24.29 18.55 4.31
C LEU A 492 -23.42 19.57 5.07
N THR A 493 -24.02 20.64 5.61
CA THR A 493 -23.32 21.61 6.46
C THR A 493 -22.68 20.93 7.67
N GLU A 494 -23.42 20.12 8.41
CA GLU A 494 -22.88 19.38 9.57
C GLU A 494 -21.72 18.45 9.17
N MET A 495 -21.85 17.75 8.04
CA MET A 495 -20.81 16.86 7.54
C MET A 495 -19.55 17.63 7.13
N LEU A 496 -19.70 18.77 6.45
CA LEU A 496 -18.59 19.59 5.98
C LEU A 496 -17.90 20.35 7.12
N ASP A 497 -18.63 20.77 8.15
CA ASP A 497 -18.05 21.41 9.33
C ASP A 497 -17.10 20.48 10.09
N ARG A 498 -17.34 19.16 10.05
CA ARG A 498 -16.40 18.15 10.57
C ARG A 498 -15.29 17.84 9.58
N LEU A 499 -15.64 17.58 8.32
CA LEU A 499 -14.71 17.13 7.29
C LEU A 499 -13.63 18.16 6.99
N ARG A 500 -13.99 19.45 6.84
CA ARG A 500 -13.07 20.53 6.45
C ARG A 500 -11.85 20.66 7.36
N PRO A 501 -12.00 20.88 8.69
CA PRO A 501 -10.86 21.01 9.58
C PRO A 501 -10.03 19.73 9.68
N GLU A 502 -10.64 18.56 9.45
CA GLU A 502 -9.94 17.27 9.58
C GLU A 502 -9.14 16.88 8.32
N ARG A 503 -9.73 17.08 7.14
CA ARG A 503 -9.20 16.56 5.87
C ARG A 503 -8.38 17.57 5.08
N ILE A 504 -8.75 18.85 5.08
CA ILE A 504 -8.07 19.85 4.22
C ILE A 504 -6.58 20.01 4.55
N PRO A 505 -6.15 20.11 5.83
CA PRO A 505 -4.73 20.19 6.16
C PRO A 505 -3.95 18.96 5.66
N LEU A 506 -4.54 17.77 5.82
CA LEU A 506 -3.97 16.52 5.34
C LEU A 506 -3.84 16.50 3.82
N TRP A 507 -4.91 16.81 3.08
CA TRP A 507 -4.88 16.86 1.61
C TRP A 507 -3.85 17.86 1.07
N ARG A 508 -3.72 19.04 1.71
CA ARG A 508 -2.70 20.02 1.35
C ARG A 508 -1.30 19.49 1.64
N GLY A 509 -1.10 18.90 2.81
CA GLY A 509 0.16 18.26 3.21
C GLY A 509 0.58 17.09 2.32
N LEU A 510 -0.36 16.49 1.59
CA LEU A 510 -0.12 15.40 0.64
C LEU A 510 -0.03 15.85 -0.83
N GLY A 511 -0.26 17.13 -1.10
CA GLY A 511 -0.25 17.68 -2.46
C GLY A 511 -1.50 17.33 -3.29
N MET A 512 -2.61 16.99 -2.64
CA MET A 512 -3.89 16.66 -3.30
C MET A 512 -4.72 17.92 -3.65
N LEU A 513 -4.33 19.07 -3.11
CA LEU A 513 -4.96 20.37 -3.33
C LEU A 513 -4.03 21.30 -4.13
N PRO A 514 -4.58 22.33 -4.80
CA PRO A 514 -3.77 23.32 -5.50
C PRO A 514 -2.83 24.05 -4.52
N PRO A 515 -1.64 24.51 -5.00
CA PRO A 515 -0.78 25.38 -4.23
C PRO A 515 -1.51 26.65 -3.76
N GLU A 516 -1.26 27.10 -2.53
CA GLU A 516 -1.90 28.32 -2.00
C GLU A 516 -1.60 29.53 -2.91
N GLY A 517 -2.64 30.29 -3.28
CA GLY A 517 -2.53 31.44 -4.18
C GLY A 517 -2.60 31.13 -5.69
N THR A 518 -2.79 29.87 -6.09
CA THR A 518 -2.93 29.46 -7.51
C THR A 518 -4.36 29.13 -7.93
N VAL A 519 -5.36 29.80 -7.36
CA VAL A 519 -6.72 29.76 -7.95
C VAL A 519 -6.64 30.51 -9.30
N PRO A 520 -6.89 29.86 -10.45
CA PRO A 520 -6.95 30.59 -11.69
C PRO A 520 -8.09 31.60 -11.60
N ALA A 521 -7.81 32.88 -11.80
CA ALA A 521 -8.85 33.83 -12.13
C ALA A 521 -9.65 33.25 -13.32
N GLY A 522 -10.96 33.12 -13.15
CA GLY A 522 -11.82 32.29 -13.98
C GLY A 522 -11.51 32.33 -15.48
N SER A 523 -11.22 31.17 -16.06
CA SER A 523 -11.38 30.99 -17.49
C SER A 523 -12.84 30.63 -17.73
N GLY A 524 -13.61 31.65 -18.11
CA GLY A 524 -14.93 31.44 -18.69
C GLY A 524 -14.81 30.56 -19.93
N GLY A 525 -15.66 29.53 -20.00
CA GLY A 525 -16.16 28.93 -21.23
C GLY A 525 -15.14 28.24 -22.13
N THR A 526 -15.00 26.92 -21.95
CA THR A 526 -14.84 26.00 -23.09
C THR A 526 -15.83 24.86 -22.93
N PRO A 527 -16.53 24.45 -24.01
CA PRO A 527 -17.65 23.51 -23.91
C PRO A 527 -17.14 22.10 -23.61
N ARG A 528 -17.89 21.40 -22.76
CA ARG A 528 -17.73 19.95 -22.55
C ARG A 528 -17.97 19.21 -23.87
N PRO A 529 -17.19 18.17 -24.22
CA PRO A 529 -17.56 17.24 -25.28
C PRO A 529 -18.84 16.46 -24.94
#